data_AF-U9SPD2-F1
#
_entry.id   AF-U9SPD2-F1
#
_cell.length_a   1.000
_cell.length_b   1.000
_cell.length_c   1.000
_cell.angle_alpha   90.00
_cell.angle_beta   90.00
_cell.angle_gamma   90.00
#
_symmetry.space_group_name_H-M   'P 1'
#
loop_
_entity.id
_entity.type
_entity.pdbx_description
1 polymer ?
#
loop_
_entity_poly.entity_id
_entity_poly.type
_entity_poly.pdbx_seq_one_letter_code
_entity_poly.pdbx_strand_id
1 'polypeptide(L)'
;MIAITNKYEFSGINKDFISYIHSRLELISNDDSDFIEAIDSGNPRERISAIDDKILERRLMRNTEYKYKVTNVKSGDLFFEFEGTRLDFAKFYTAENDSIVDVGYPDDIIADYRNGIINDQFDEDRIPAVEAIIERLNAFDKDDVVIIGSGYESALITNSLDDIDQDFRIDEKSLKNLSVLSIESLGYTIEATSQRDGWSRLYLVEDGNRVGQVDFRSNNESIENVRAKLRGDKEFNQNSYLAVGIETLYATSLAHSMAHDRISPEKITALVNSLPSYAKKEYENKLDGMGGKAESVVIPEAEHFYLIHAKQFSRGEPVLFTNEFVGTERAFKEYLDDYKPQVLKIELFQPEFVKPHREIEKIIVAYKNHTGNKEQMLETVKGFDEKALVRLEDRLKDEGIDQKKFENDLNGKQSNKLKMCYAHQKKINPKERYIMNKDTEKDEIVKDIESMGAYLVVKNGRFDNLSILIISKDDDLIGSVKTPSKMKEAYNGNKYRKFDYRRVEDVKDILEGKSQLTDSPIDHSLSLALKEARSILLAYSYKNKTLPMDKIKEIGSKFDDRSIFYLEDRLRSKNISTDDFQRDINKTKQSNKLKI
;
A
#
# COMPACT_ATOMS: atom_id res chain seq x y z
N MET A 1 -11.12 37.91 -4.12
CA MET A 1 -10.15 37.22 -3.23
C MET A 1 -10.41 35.73 -3.32
N ILE A 2 -9.71 35.04 -4.24
CA ILE A 2 -9.65 33.58 -4.30
C ILE A 2 -8.17 33.24 -4.49
N ALA A 3 -7.41 33.44 -3.41
CA ALA A 3 -6.23 32.63 -3.17
C ALA A 3 -6.72 31.24 -2.76
N ILE A 4 -5.92 30.21 -2.97
CA ILE A 4 -6.17 28.86 -2.47
C ILE A 4 -6.15 28.91 -0.93
N THR A 5 -7.28 29.30 -0.35
CA THR A 5 -7.51 29.30 1.09
C THR A 5 -8.89 28.67 1.31
N ASN A 6 -8.88 27.44 1.79
CA ASN A 6 -9.97 26.81 2.55
C ASN A 6 -11.31 26.55 1.85
N LYS A 7 -11.40 26.45 0.52
CA LYS A 7 -12.70 26.24 -0.15
C LYS A 7 -13.10 24.80 -0.48
N TYR A 8 -12.21 23.83 -0.28
CA TYR A 8 -12.65 22.45 -0.08
C TYR A 8 -12.86 22.25 1.40
N GLU A 9 -14.12 22.07 1.79
CA GLU A 9 -14.46 21.56 3.11
C GLU A 9 -14.04 20.09 3.13
N PHE A 10 -12.73 19.83 3.31
CA PHE A 10 -12.14 18.50 3.50
C PHE A 10 -12.52 17.92 4.88
N SER A 11 -13.78 18.13 5.29
CA SER A 11 -14.34 17.60 6.51
C SER A 11 -14.26 16.08 6.47
N GLY A 12 -13.59 15.49 7.47
CA GLY A 12 -13.36 14.05 7.54
C GLY A 12 -12.06 13.55 6.87
N ILE A 13 -11.22 14.43 6.33
CA ILE A 13 -9.90 14.07 5.78
C ILE A 13 -8.80 14.40 6.81
N ASN A 14 -7.84 13.49 6.97
CA ASN A 14 -6.72 13.61 7.92
C ASN A 14 -5.88 14.89 7.64
N LYS A 15 -5.56 15.67 8.69
CA LYS A 15 -4.69 16.86 8.64
C LYS A 15 -3.30 16.60 8.05
N ASP A 16 -2.75 15.40 8.24
CA ASP A 16 -1.47 14.98 7.64
C ASP A 16 -1.60 14.82 6.12
N PHE A 17 -2.75 14.33 5.65
CA PHE A 17 -3.03 14.21 4.21
C PHE A 17 -3.33 15.58 3.58
N ILE A 18 -3.99 16.47 4.31
CA ILE A 18 -4.16 17.88 3.92
C ILE A 18 -2.79 18.57 3.84
N SER A 19 -1.88 18.31 4.77
CA SER A 19 -0.51 18.84 4.71
C SER A 19 0.31 18.22 3.57
N TYR A 20 0.15 16.92 3.31
CA TYR A 20 0.73 16.23 2.15
C TYR A 20 0.28 16.89 0.84
N ILE A 21 -1.03 17.07 0.67
CA ILE A 21 -1.67 17.78 -0.43
C ILE A 21 -1.10 19.21 -0.55
N HIS A 22 -1.16 20.03 0.50
CA HIS A 22 -0.66 21.41 0.46
C HIS A 22 0.83 21.52 0.16
N SER A 23 1.66 20.58 0.65
CA SER A 23 3.10 20.55 0.36
C SER A 23 3.45 20.14 -1.08
N ARG A 24 2.49 19.57 -1.82
CA ARG A 24 2.67 19.04 -3.17
C ARG A 24 1.83 19.76 -4.23
N LEU A 25 0.84 20.56 -3.82
CA LEU A 25 -0.14 21.28 -4.65
C LEU A 25 0.33 22.63 -5.23
N GLU A 26 1.53 23.12 -4.91
CA GLU A 26 2.03 24.40 -5.51
C GLU A 26 2.11 24.37 -7.05
N LEU A 27 1.82 23.23 -7.70
CA LEU A 27 1.98 22.98 -9.13
C LEU A 27 0.67 22.63 -9.87
N ILE A 28 -0.50 22.59 -9.22
CA ILE A 28 -1.75 22.05 -9.81
C ILE A 28 -2.80 23.16 -9.99
N SER A 29 -3.36 23.29 -11.20
CA SER A 29 -4.49 24.19 -11.50
C SER A 29 -5.82 23.60 -11.00
N ASN A 30 -6.67 24.45 -10.43
CA ASN A 30 -7.87 24.08 -9.66
C ASN A 30 -9.14 23.81 -10.49
N ASP A 31 -9.05 23.71 -11.82
CA ASP A 31 -10.23 23.56 -12.70
C ASP A 31 -10.22 22.26 -13.54
N ASP A 32 -9.33 21.32 -13.24
CA ASP A 32 -9.33 20.01 -13.89
C ASP A 32 -10.45 19.14 -13.30
N SER A 33 -11.60 19.11 -13.98
CA SER A 33 -12.80 18.39 -13.55
C SER A 33 -12.54 16.90 -13.33
N ASP A 34 -11.68 16.30 -14.15
CA ASP A 34 -11.39 14.86 -14.09
C ASP A 34 -10.49 14.57 -12.89
N PHE A 35 -9.54 15.45 -12.59
CA PHE A 35 -8.76 15.41 -11.36
C PHE A 35 -9.64 15.60 -10.12
N ILE A 36 -10.52 16.61 -10.12
CA ILE A 36 -11.42 16.89 -8.99
C ILE A 36 -12.37 15.72 -8.75
N GLU A 37 -12.96 15.14 -9.82
CA GLU A 37 -13.83 13.97 -9.72
C GLU A 37 -13.08 12.75 -9.19
N ALA A 38 -11.83 12.53 -9.61
CA ALA A 38 -10.97 11.47 -9.08
C ALA A 38 -10.63 11.67 -7.60
N ILE A 39 -10.47 12.92 -7.14
CA ILE A 39 -10.22 13.24 -5.73
C ILE A 39 -11.48 13.10 -4.88
N ASP A 40 -12.64 13.53 -5.38
CA ASP A 40 -13.90 13.53 -4.62
C ASP A 40 -14.50 12.13 -4.50
N SER A 41 -14.43 11.33 -5.57
CA SER A 41 -15.04 9.99 -5.63
C SER A 41 -14.11 8.85 -5.20
N GLY A 42 -12.79 9.06 -5.26
CA GLY A 42 -11.81 8.02 -4.96
C GLY A 42 -11.69 7.69 -3.48
N ASN A 43 -11.24 6.48 -3.15
CA ASN A 43 -10.75 6.14 -1.81
C ASN A 43 -9.35 6.77 -1.56
N PRO A 44 -8.81 6.78 -0.32
CA PRO A 44 -7.54 7.45 -0.02
C PRO A 44 -6.36 7.05 -0.93
N ARG A 45 -6.31 5.80 -1.38
CA ARG A 45 -5.24 5.30 -2.28
C ARG A 45 -5.44 5.78 -3.72
N GLU A 46 -6.67 5.80 -4.20
CA GLU A 46 -7.02 6.37 -5.52
C GLU A 46 -6.75 7.87 -5.57
N ARG A 47 -7.04 8.59 -4.47
CA ARG A 47 -6.73 10.02 -4.34
C ARG A 47 -5.23 10.30 -4.39
N ILE A 48 -4.43 9.52 -3.66
CA ILE A 48 -2.95 9.62 -3.70
C ILE A 48 -2.45 9.37 -5.13
N SER A 49 -2.92 8.32 -5.77
CA SER A 49 -2.53 8.00 -7.15
C SER A 49 -2.91 9.12 -8.12
N ALA A 50 -4.08 9.73 -7.98
CA ALA A 50 -4.51 10.85 -8.83
C ALA A 50 -3.65 12.10 -8.62
N ILE A 51 -3.24 12.39 -7.37
CA ILE A 51 -2.32 13.50 -7.04
C ILE A 51 -0.93 13.25 -7.63
N ASP A 52 -0.36 12.07 -7.39
CA ASP A 52 0.97 11.70 -7.86
C ASP A 52 1.03 11.67 -9.39
N ASP A 53 -0.02 11.19 -10.04
CA ASP A 53 -0.23 11.23 -11.48
C ASP A 53 -0.25 12.67 -12.04
N LYS A 54 -0.95 13.60 -11.37
CA LYS A 54 -1.07 14.99 -11.82
C LYS A 54 0.23 15.79 -11.60
N ILE A 55 0.96 15.47 -10.53
CA ILE A 55 2.30 16.03 -10.27
C ILE A 55 3.29 15.54 -11.32
N LEU A 56 3.25 14.25 -11.67
CA LEU A 56 4.08 13.64 -12.70
C LEU A 56 3.88 14.31 -14.06
N GLU A 57 2.61 14.53 -14.44
CA GLU A 57 2.20 15.24 -15.67
C GLU A 57 2.79 16.66 -15.70
N ARG A 58 2.51 17.49 -14.69
CA ARG A 58 3.03 18.86 -14.58
C ARG A 58 4.57 18.93 -14.55
N ARG A 59 5.27 17.94 -13.97
CA ARG A 59 6.74 17.94 -13.85
C ARG A 59 7.49 17.45 -15.08
N LEU A 60 6.94 16.51 -15.86
CA LEU A 60 7.60 15.91 -17.03
C LEU A 60 7.91 16.96 -18.12
N MET A 61 7.03 17.95 -18.30
CA MET A 61 7.04 18.82 -19.47
C MET A 61 7.42 20.28 -19.14
N ARG A 62 7.00 20.81 -17.98
CA ARG A 62 7.02 22.26 -17.74
C ARG A 62 8.35 22.82 -17.22
N ASN A 63 9.15 21.99 -16.57
CA ASN A 63 10.40 22.42 -15.91
C ASN A 63 11.67 21.89 -16.60
N THR A 64 11.56 21.35 -17.81
CA THR A 64 12.72 20.90 -18.56
C THR A 64 13.48 22.11 -19.10
N GLU A 65 14.76 22.21 -18.76
CA GLU A 65 15.65 23.23 -19.29
C GLU A 65 16.27 22.78 -20.61
N TYR A 66 16.22 23.70 -21.58
CA TYR A 66 16.79 23.52 -22.90
C TYR A 66 17.81 24.61 -23.16
N LYS A 67 18.70 24.31 -24.09
CA LYS A 67 19.52 25.29 -24.76
C LYS A 67 18.90 25.59 -26.12
N TYR A 68 18.49 26.83 -26.29
CA TYR A 68 17.96 27.37 -27.54
C TYR A 68 19.05 28.12 -28.27
N LYS A 69 19.21 27.81 -29.55
CA LYS A 69 20.12 28.51 -30.44
C LYS A 69 19.32 29.15 -31.56
N VAL A 70 19.31 30.48 -31.60
CA VAL A 70 18.55 31.24 -32.60
C VAL A 70 19.50 31.73 -33.68
N THR A 71 19.24 31.33 -34.93
CA THR A 71 20.09 31.63 -36.08
C THR A 71 19.31 32.39 -37.14
N ASN A 72 19.91 33.40 -37.75
CA ASN A 72 19.27 34.10 -38.85
C ASN A 72 19.24 33.19 -40.08
N VAL A 73 18.07 32.96 -40.67
CA VAL A 73 17.90 32.03 -41.80
C VAL A 73 18.62 32.52 -43.05
N LYS A 74 18.70 33.84 -43.26
CA LYS A 74 19.30 34.44 -44.47
C LYS A 74 20.82 34.49 -44.38
N SER A 75 21.39 34.85 -43.22
CA SER A 75 22.85 34.98 -43.05
C SER A 75 23.52 33.72 -42.50
N GLY A 76 22.78 32.87 -41.80
CA GLY A 76 23.31 31.71 -41.08
C GLY A 76 24.02 32.06 -39.78
N ASP A 77 24.07 33.35 -39.40
CA ASP A 77 24.76 33.80 -38.19
C ASP A 77 23.94 33.47 -36.94
N LEU A 78 24.66 33.16 -35.87
CA LEU A 78 24.08 33.05 -34.53
C LEU A 78 23.59 34.43 -34.09
N PHE A 79 22.29 34.52 -33.81
CA PHE A 79 21.68 35.74 -33.28
C PHE A 79 21.84 35.80 -31.75
N PHE A 80 21.40 34.76 -31.03
CA PHE A 80 21.70 34.57 -29.61
C PHE A 80 21.51 33.11 -29.17
N GLU A 81 21.98 32.80 -27.95
CA GLU A 81 21.68 31.55 -27.23
C GLU A 81 20.91 31.87 -25.94
N PHE A 82 20.01 30.98 -25.55
CA PHE A 82 19.24 31.07 -24.32
C PHE A 82 19.21 29.72 -23.62
N GLU A 83 19.33 29.72 -22.29
CA GLU A 83 19.24 28.53 -21.45
C GLU A 83 18.11 28.75 -20.44
N GLY A 84 17.13 27.85 -20.42
CA GLY A 84 15.96 27.96 -19.56
C GLY A 84 14.83 27.04 -20.03
N THR A 85 13.65 27.17 -19.41
CA THR A 85 12.49 26.38 -19.84
C THR A 85 11.95 26.88 -21.18
N ARG A 86 11.15 26.05 -21.86
CA ARG A 86 10.45 26.46 -23.09
C ARG A 86 9.57 27.69 -22.87
N LEU A 87 8.93 27.80 -21.70
CA LEU A 87 8.10 28.94 -21.34
C LEU A 87 8.94 30.20 -21.17
N ASP A 88 10.07 30.11 -20.47
CA ASP A 88 10.98 31.25 -20.28
C ASP A 88 11.55 31.73 -21.62
N PHE A 89 11.93 30.80 -22.49
CA PHE A 89 12.40 31.12 -23.83
C PHE A 89 11.29 31.78 -24.66
N ALA A 90 10.08 31.22 -24.68
CA ALA A 90 8.96 31.78 -25.43
C ALA A 90 8.65 33.20 -24.95
N LYS A 91 8.53 33.42 -23.63
CA LYS A 91 8.32 34.75 -23.05
C LYS A 91 9.44 35.73 -23.40
N PHE A 92 10.69 35.30 -23.33
CA PHE A 92 11.83 36.13 -23.70
C PHE A 92 11.80 36.48 -25.20
N TYR A 93 11.54 35.49 -26.06
CA TYR A 93 11.55 35.63 -27.51
C TYR A 93 10.42 36.52 -28.03
N THR A 94 9.25 36.49 -27.37
CA THR A 94 8.09 37.30 -27.76
C THR A 94 7.98 38.62 -27.00
N ALA A 95 8.86 38.91 -26.03
CA ALA A 95 8.72 40.07 -25.13
C ALA A 95 8.61 41.42 -25.85
N GLU A 96 9.25 41.55 -27.02
CA GLU A 96 9.27 42.78 -27.83
C GLU A 96 8.30 42.72 -29.03
N ASN A 97 7.49 41.66 -29.17
CA ASN A 97 6.54 41.53 -30.27
C ASN A 97 5.15 42.02 -29.84
N ASP A 98 4.82 43.26 -30.18
CA ASP A 98 3.52 43.91 -29.89
C ASP A 98 2.30 43.17 -30.46
N SER A 99 2.50 42.23 -31.38
CA SER A 99 1.41 41.41 -31.94
C SER A 99 1.10 40.18 -31.10
N ILE A 100 1.84 39.92 -30.01
CA ILE A 100 1.61 38.82 -29.07
C ILE A 100 0.93 39.37 -27.82
N VAL A 101 -0.16 38.73 -27.40
CA VAL A 101 -1.00 39.15 -26.29
C VAL A 101 -0.78 38.28 -25.05
N ASP A 102 -0.50 36.98 -25.23
CA ASP A 102 -0.26 36.07 -24.11
C ASP A 102 0.66 34.90 -24.50
N VAL A 103 1.40 34.38 -23.53
CA VAL A 103 2.32 33.24 -23.64
C VAL A 103 2.33 32.43 -22.35
N GLY A 104 1.97 31.15 -22.45
CA GLY A 104 1.75 30.32 -21.27
C GLY A 104 1.36 28.89 -21.61
N TYR A 105 1.04 28.11 -20.58
CA TYR A 105 0.40 26.81 -20.76
C TYR A 105 -1.11 27.00 -20.92
N PRO A 106 -1.80 26.23 -21.79
CA PRO A 106 -3.23 26.39 -22.07
C PRO A 106 -4.09 26.50 -20.83
N ASP A 107 -3.93 25.58 -19.86
CA ASP A 107 -4.74 25.57 -18.62
C ASP A 107 -4.56 26.84 -17.78
N ASP A 108 -3.34 27.38 -17.73
CA ASP A 108 -3.04 28.53 -16.88
C ASP A 108 -3.61 29.81 -17.55
N ILE A 109 -3.49 29.92 -18.88
CA ILE A 109 -4.12 31.01 -19.66
C ILE A 109 -5.65 30.95 -19.59
N ILE A 110 -6.24 29.75 -19.72
CA ILE A 110 -7.69 29.55 -19.60
C ILE A 110 -8.17 30.01 -18.23
N ALA A 111 -7.44 29.66 -17.16
CA ALA A 111 -7.78 30.09 -15.80
C ALA A 111 -7.72 31.62 -15.67
N ASP A 112 -6.72 32.27 -16.23
CA ASP A 112 -6.59 33.73 -16.21
C ASP A 112 -7.72 34.42 -16.99
N TYR A 113 -8.08 33.93 -18.18
CA TYR A 113 -9.22 34.45 -18.94
C TYR A 113 -10.55 34.25 -18.22
N ARG A 114 -10.80 33.07 -17.65
CA ARG A 114 -12.01 32.80 -16.86
C ARG A 114 -12.10 33.69 -15.63
N ASN A 115 -10.99 33.88 -14.91
CA ASN A 115 -10.92 34.81 -13.80
C ASN A 115 -11.18 36.26 -14.25
N GLY A 116 -10.68 36.66 -15.42
CA GLY A 116 -10.97 37.97 -15.99
C GLY A 116 -12.45 38.16 -16.29
N ILE A 117 -13.14 37.14 -16.84
CA ILE A 117 -14.60 37.17 -17.07
C ILE A 117 -15.35 37.31 -15.74
N ILE A 118 -15.01 36.49 -14.73
CA ILE A 118 -15.69 36.49 -13.41
C ILE A 118 -15.51 37.82 -12.67
N ASN A 119 -14.38 38.50 -12.89
CA ASN A 119 -14.06 39.77 -12.24
C ASN A 119 -14.35 41.00 -13.12
N ASP A 120 -15.18 40.86 -14.16
CA ASP A 120 -15.60 41.93 -15.07
C ASP A 120 -14.42 42.72 -15.68
N GLN A 121 -13.32 42.04 -15.99
CA GLN A 121 -12.12 42.64 -16.60
C GLN A 121 -12.22 42.78 -18.12
N PHE A 122 -13.26 42.18 -18.73
CA PHE A 122 -13.56 42.27 -20.15
C PHE A 122 -14.91 42.96 -20.35
N ASP A 123 -14.99 43.85 -21.34
CA ASP A 123 -16.26 44.42 -21.78
C ASP A 123 -17.20 43.30 -22.28
N GLU A 124 -18.52 43.44 -22.07
CA GLU A 124 -19.52 42.40 -22.42
C GLU A 124 -19.45 41.97 -23.90
N ASP A 125 -19.08 42.88 -24.80
CA ASP A 125 -18.93 42.63 -26.24
C ASP A 125 -17.67 41.82 -26.59
N ARG A 126 -16.69 41.73 -25.67
CA ARG A 126 -15.45 40.96 -25.84
C ARG A 126 -15.52 39.55 -25.26
N ILE A 127 -16.46 39.27 -24.36
CA ILE A 127 -16.63 37.94 -23.74
C ILE A 127 -16.75 36.82 -24.79
N PRO A 128 -17.57 36.94 -25.87
CA PRO A 128 -17.68 35.89 -26.87
C PRO A 128 -16.35 35.56 -27.56
N ALA A 129 -15.51 36.55 -27.77
CA ALA A 129 -14.21 36.37 -28.41
C ALA A 129 -13.18 35.74 -27.45
N VAL A 130 -13.26 36.05 -26.15
CA VAL A 130 -12.48 35.37 -25.10
C VAL A 130 -12.88 33.90 -24.96
N GLU A 131 -14.19 33.60 -24.97
CA GLU A 131 -14.71 32.23 -24.94
C GLU A 131 -14.25 31.41 -26.16
N ALA A 132 -14.22 32.02 -27.35
CA ALA A 132 -13.70 31.38 -28.56
C ALA A 132 -12.19 31.05 -28.46
N ILE A 133 -11.39 31.88 -27.77
CA ILE A 133 -9.99 31.58 -27.46
C ILE A 133 -9.89 30.40 -26.50
N ILE A 134 -10.69 30.39 -25.42
CA ILE A 134 -10.73 29.29 -24.45
C ILE A 134 -11.08 27.96 -25.14
N GLU A 135 -12.10 27.95 -26.02
CA GLU A 135 -12.49 26.76 -26.77
C GLU A 135 -11.35 26.21 -27.64
N ARG A 136 -10.61 27.10 -28.31
CA ARG A 136 -9.44 26.71 -29.12
C ARG A 136 -8.26 26.24 -28.27
N LEU A 137 -8.03 26.83 -27.10
CA LEU A 137 -6.98 26.42 -26.17
C LEU A 137 -7.22 25.01 -25.61
N ASN A 138 -8.49 24.63 -25.39
CA ASN A 138 -8.84 23.26 -24.95
C ASN A 138 -8.44 22.16 -25.96
N ALA A 139 -8.15 22.52 -27.21
CA ALA A 139 -7.71 21.58 -28.24
C ALA A 139 -6.19 21.31 -28.22
N PHE A 140 -5.41 22.10 -27.48
CA PHE A 140 -3.97 21.92 -27.33
C PHE A 140 -3.65 20.95 -26.19
N ASP A 141 -2.47 20.33 -26.25
CA ASP A 141 -1.94 19.58 -25.11
C ASP A 141 -1.72 20.56 -23.94
N LYS A 142 -2.20 20.19 -22.74
CA LYS A 142 -2.13 21.02 -21.53
C LYS A 142 -0.70 21.39 -21.14
N ASP A 143 0.27 20.63 -21.64
CA ASP A 143 1.69 20.80 -21.34
C ASP A 143 2.48 21.51 -22.46
N ASP A 144 1.85 21.83 -23.59
CA ASP A 144 2.46 22.65 -24.62
C ASP A 144 2.54 24.11 -24.18
N VAL A 145 3.63 24.80 -24.56
CA VAL A 145 3.68 26.26 -24.47
C VAL A 145 2.99 26.83 -25.69
N VAL A 146 1.93 27.59 -25.47
CA VAL A 146 1.15 28.25 -26.52
C VAL A 146 1.38 29.75 -26.51
N ILE A 147 1.27 30.34 -27.70
CA ILE A 147 1.52 31.75 -27.96
C ILE A 147 0.29 32.29 -28.67
N ILE A 148 -0.27 33.37 -28.12
CA ILE A 148 -1.52 33.97 -28.56
C ILE A 148 -1.22 35.32 -29.19
N GLY A 149 -1.50 35.42 -30.49
CA GLY A 149 -1.41 36.65 -31.26
C GLY A 149 -2.63 37.57 -31.09
N SER A 150 -2.47 38.81 -31.52
CA SER A 150 -3.50 39.85 -31.44
C SER A 150 -4.70 39.58 -32.36
N GLY A 151 -5.87 40.11 -31.95
CA GLY A 151 -7.13 40.02 -32.68
C GLY A 151 -7.99 38.85 -32.23
N TYR A 152 -8.75 39.01 -31.14
CA TYR A 152 -9.47 37.94 -30.42
C TYR A 152 -10.20 36.91 -31.32
N GLU A 153 -10.95 37.33 -32.34
CA GLU A 153 -11.68 36.42 -33.24
C GLU A 153 -10.79 35.72 -34.30
N SER A 154 -9.63 36.29 -34.63
CA SER A 154 -8.68 35.81 -35.63
C SER A 154 -7.31 35.47 -35.04
N ALA A 155 -7.23 35.35 -33.71
CA ALA A 155 -5.97 35.27 -32.99
C ALA A 155 -5.18 34.06 -33.46
N LEU A 156 -3.94 34.26 -33.87
CA LEU A 156 -3.01 33.16 -34.05
C LEU A 156 -2.85 32.48 -32.70
N ILE A 157 -3.11 31.18 -32.61
CA ILE A 157 -2.81 30.37 -31.42
C ILE A 157 -1.94 29.23 -31.94
N THR A 158 -0.68 29.21 -31.54
CA THR A 158 0.32 28.24 -32.01
C THR A 158 1.23 27.80 -30.88
N ASN A 159 1.74 26.57 -30.96
CA ASN A 159 2.81 26.03 -30.12
C ASN A 159 4.17 25.99 -30.86
N SER A 160 4.18 26.43 -32.12
CA SER A 160 5.36 26.53 -32.99
C SER A 160 5.99 27.91 -32.86
N LEU A 161 7.25 27.95 -32.43
CA LEU A 161 8.03 29.19 -32.31
C LEU A 161 8.46 29.74 -33.68
N ASP A 162 8.57 28.87 -34.69
CA ASP A 162 8.93 29.25 -36.06
C ASP A 162 7.78 30.01 -36.77
N ASP A 163 6.54 29.88 -36.29
CA ASP A 163 5.37 30.59 -36.84
C ASP A 163 5.37 32.09 -36.48
N ILE A 164 6.22 32.50 -35.54
CA ILE A 164 6.27 33.87 -34.99
C ILE A 164 7.16 34.77 -35.84
N ASP A 165 8.32 34.27 -36.27
CA ASP A 165 9.26 35.00 -37.11
C ASP A 165 10.00 34.06 -38.06
N GLN A 166 9.64 34.14 -39.35
CA GLN A 166 10.19 33.29 -40.40
C GLN A 166 11.64 33.62 -40.77
N ASP A 167 12.18 34.75 -40.30
CA ASP A 167 13.57 35.13 -40.57
C ASP A 167 14.58 34.44 -39.63
N PHE A 168 14.10 33.74 -38.59
CA PHE A 168 14.93 33.01 -37.64
C PHE A 168 14.62 31.52 -37.61
N ARG A 169 15.67 30.72 -37.38
CA ARG A 169 15.61 29.29 -37.12
C ARG A 169 16.01 29.04 -35.67
N ILE A 170 15.19 28.28 -34.97
CA ILE A 170 15.40 27.94 -33.56
C ILE A 170 15.79 26.47 -33.47
N ASP A 171 17.03 26.20 -33.07
CA ASP A 171 17.45 24.84 -32.72
C ASP A 171 17.32 24.65 -31.20
N GLU A 172 16.51 23.67 -30.80
CA GLU A 172 16.26 23.30 -29.40
C GLU A 172 17.03 22.02 -29.04
N LYS A 173 17.84 22.09 -27.98
CA LYS A 173 18.58 20.92 -27.46
C LYS A 173 18.38 20.81 -25.95
N SER A 174 17.80 19.70 -25.49
CA SER A 174 17.69 19.41 -24.06
C SER A 174 19.08 19.39 -23.42
N LEU A 175 19.26 20.15 -22.33
CA LEU A 175 20.50 20.17 -21.56
C LEU A 175 20.70 18.88 -20.77
N LYS A 176 19.59 18.21 -20.43
CA LYS A 176 19.55 17.01 -19.60
C LYS A 176 19.09 15.80 -20.39
N ASN A 177 19.59 14.62 -20.03
CA ASN A 177 19.18 13.38 -20.69
C ASN A 177 17.69 13.09 -20.38
N LEU A 178 16.91 12.73 -21.41
CA LEU A 178 15.47 12.48 -21.29
C LEU A 178 15.13 11.44 -20.20
N SER A 179 15.90 10.36 -20.08
CA SER A 179 15.66 9.36 -19.04
C SER A 179 15.97 9.87 -17.64
N VAL A 180 16.89 10.83 -17.48
CA VAL A 180 17.09 11.50 -16.18
C VAL A 180 15.87 12.33 -15.83
N LEU A 181 15.34 13.11 -16.77
CA LEU A 181 14.13 13.90 -16.58
C LEU A 181 12.93 13.00 -16.24
N SER A 182 12.78 11.88 -16.94
CA SER A 182 11.73 10.90 -16.65
C SER A 182 11.90 10.23 -15.29
N ILE A 183 13.12 10.03 -14.78
CA ILE A 183 13.33 9.52 -13.42
C ILE A 183 12.93 10.58 -12.38
N GLU A 184 13.31 11.84 -12.60
CA GLU A 184 13.04 12.94 -11.68
C GLU A 184 11.56 13.28 -11.59
N SER A 185 10.85 13.19 -12.71
CA SER A 185 9.42 13.45 -12.75
C SER A 185 8.60 12.40 -11.98
N LEU A 186 9.06 11.14 -11.97
CA LEU A 186 8.53 10.07 -11.09
C LEU A 186 8.81 10.33 -9.59
N GLY A 187 9.47 11.45 -9.25
CA GLY A 187 9.74 11.89 -7.89
C GLY A 187 10.99 11.27 -7.28
N TYR A 188 11.91 10.75 -8.10
CA TYR A 188 13.20 10.25 -7.63
C TYR A 188 14.31 11.28 -7.87
N THR A 189 15.44 11.08 -7.21
CA THR A 189 16.71 11.76 -7.54
C THR A 189 17.76 10.72 -7.88
N ILE A 190 18.83 11.14 -8.57
CA ILE A 190 19.92 10.25 -8.97
C ILE A 190 21.19 10.64 -8.22
N GLU A 191 21.74 9.70 -7.46
CA GLU A 191 23.07 9.84 -6.88
C GLU A 191 24.09 9.01 -7.67
N ALA A 192 25.25 9.60 -7.94
CA ALA A 192 26.36 8.90 -8.61
C ALA A 192 27.57 8.76 -7.69
N THR A 193 28.16 7.56 -7.66
CA THR A 193 29.40 7.26 -6.91
C THR A 193 30.40 6.50 -7.77
N SER A 194 31.69 6.75 -7.56
CA SER A 194 32.76 5.94 -8.15
C SER A 194 32.87 4.60 -7.43
N GLN A 195 33.13 3.53 -8.18
CA GLN A 195 33.42 2.20 -7.64
C GLN A 195 34.86 1.79 -7.98
N ARG A 196 35.29 0.62 -7.50
CA ARG A 196 36.61 0.07 -7.83
C ARG A 196 36.65 -0.39 -9.31
N ASP A 197 37.87 -0.49 -9.84
CA ASP A 197 38.16 -1.12 -11.14
C ASP A 197 37.47 -0.49 -12.37
N GLY A 198 37.34 0.84 -12.38
CA GLY A 198 36.81 1.57 -13.53
C GLY A 198 35.28 1.49 -13.68
N TRP A 199 34.57 1.10 -12.62
CA TRP A 199 33.11 1.14 -12.55
C TRP A 199 32.63 2.36 -11.78
N SER A 200 31.42 2.79 -12.12
CA SER A 200 30.65 3.76 -11.36
C SER A 200 29.25 3.19 -11.11
N ARG A 201 28.60 3.69 -10.07
CA ARG A 201 27.25 3.28 -9.68
C ARG A 201 26.33 4.47 -9.64
N LEU A 202 25.17 4.33 -10.28
CA LEU A 202 24.02 5.20 -10.10
C LEU A 202 23.10 4.59 -9.04
N TYR A 203 22.58 5.42 -8.18
CA TYR A 203 21.56 5.09 -7.21
C TYR A 203 20.29 5.86 -7.53
N LEU A 204 19.17 5.15 -7.49
CA LEU A 204 17.84 5.73 -7.47
C LEU A 204 17.52 6.10 -6.02
N VAL A 205 17.16 7.36 -5.79
CA VAL A 205 16.94 7.90 -4.44
C VAL A 205 15.52 8.45 -4.31
N GLU A 206 14.81 8.00 -3.29
CA GLU A 206 13.45 8.43 -2.91
C GLU A 206 13.50 9.00 -1.50
N ASP A 207 13.09 10.26 -1.31
CA ASP A 207 13.08 10.94 0.00
C ASP A 207 14.40 10.79 0.79
N GLY A 208 15.54 10.84 0.07
CA GLY A 208 16.88 10.69 0.64
C GLY A 208 17.33 9.23 0.88
N ASN A 209 16.48 8.24 0.61
CA ASN A 209 16.80 6.82 0.74
C ASN A 209 17.14 6.20 -0.62
N ARG A 210 18.20 5.39 -0.68
CA ARG A 210 18.59 4.67 -1.90
C ARG A 210 17.70 3.44 -2.07
N VAL A 211 16.84 3.46 -3.09
CA VAL A 211 15.83 2.43 -3.37
C VAL A 211 16.17 1.55 -4.58
N GLY A 212 17.14 1.96 -5.39
CA GLY A 212 17.63 1.19 -6.53
C GLY A 212 19.07 1.52 -6.86
N GLN A 213 19.73 0.66 -7.65
CA GLN A 213 21.08 0.94 -8.14
C GLN A 213 21.37 0.25 -9.47
N VAL A 214 22.24 0.87 -10.26
CA VAL A 214 22.78 0.33 -11.52
C VAL A 214 24.27 0.61 -11.59
N ASP A 215 25.04 -0.43 -11.90
CA ASP A 215 26.48 -0.32 -12.18
C ASP A 215 26.71 -0.10 -13.67
N PHE A 216 27.63 0.80 -14.01
CA PHE A 216 28.05 1.06 -15.38
C PHE A 216 29.56 1.29 -15.47
N ARG A 217 30.15 1.03 -16.64
CA ARG A 217 31.57 1.31 -16.85
C ARG A 217 31.82 2.82 -16.95
N SER A 218 32.71 3.31 -16.09
CA SER A 218 33.08 4.73 -16.07
C SER A 218 33.96 5.14 -17.26
N ASN A 219 34.68 4.19 -17.88
CA ASN A 219 35.69 4.48 -18.92
C ASN A 219 36.69 5.58 -18.50
N ASN A 220 37.10 5.61 -17.23
CA ASN A 220 37.96 6.64 -16.63
C ASN A 220 37.35 8.05 -16.60
N GLU A 221 36.05 8.20 -16.83
CA GLU A 221 35.35 9.45 -16.57
C GLU A 221 35.27 9.73 -15.07
N SER A 222 35.65 10.95 -14.66
CA SER A 222 35.56 11.35 -13.25
C SER A 222 34.11 11.38 -12.77
N ILE A 223 33.89 11.05 -11.50
CA ILE A 223 32.53 11.05 -10.95
C ILE A 223 31.90 12.45 -10.94
N GLU A 224 32.72 13.50 -10.86
CA GLU A 224 32.26 14.89 -10.97
C GLU A 224 31.70 15.19 -12.37
N ASN A 225 32.34 14.67 -13.43
CA ASN A 225 31.82 14.83 -14.79
C ASN A 225 30.51 14.05 -14.99
N VAL A 226 30.40 12.85 -14.43
CA VAL A 226 29.14 12.09 -14.43
C VAL A 226 28.04 12.89 -13.73
N ARG A 227 28.30 13.44 -12.55
CA ARG A 227 27.32 14.26 -11.80
C ARG A 227 26.93 15.53 -12.57
N ALA A 228 27.89 16.21 -13.20
CA ALA A 228 27.63 17.37 -14.04
C ALA A 228 26.72 17.02 -15.24
N LYS A 229 26.99 15.90 -15.91
CA LYS A 229 26.13 15.39 -17.00
C LYS A 229 24.73 15.00 -16.53
N LEU A 230 24.61 14.42 -15.34
CA LEU A 230 23.30 14.11 -14.74
C LEU A 230 22.52 15.38 -14.40
N ARG A 231 23.17 16.46 -13.99
CA ARG A 231 22.51 17.75 -13.71
C ARG A 231 22.14 18.52 -14.98
N GLY A 232 22.82 18.26 -16.10
CA GLY A 232 22.67 19.02 -17.35
C GLY A 232 23.78 20.04 -17.59
N ASP A 233 24.71 20.20 -16.64
CA ASP A 233 25.84 21.15 -16.72
C ASP A 233 26.87 20.78 -17.82
N LYS A 234 26.80 19.58 -18.38
CA LYS A 234 27.74 19.09 -19.42
C LYS A 234 27.03 18.26 -20.46
N GLU A 235 27.54 18.33 -21.69
CA GLU A 235 27.00 17.56 -22.81
C GLU A 235 26.95 16.06 -22.51
N PHE A 236 25.79 15.50 -22.82
CA PHE A 236 25.48 14.10 -22.64
C PHE A 236 25.62 13.34 -23.97
N ASN A 237 26.52 12.35 -24.02
CA ASN A 237 26.62 11.47 -25.18
C ASN A 237 25.64 10.29 -25.05
N GLN A 238 24.67 10.23 -25.95
CA GLN A 238 23.63 9.19 -26.00
C GLN A 238 24.20 7.78 -26.25
N ASN A 239 25.37 7.68 -26.89
CA ASN A 239 26.04 6.40 -27.16
C ASN A 239 27.15 6.12 -26.14
N SER A 240 26.82 6.17 -24.84
CA SER A 240 27.78 5.93 -23.75
C SER A 240 27.28 4.90 -22.74
N TYR A 241 28.20 4.29 -21.98
CA TYR A 241 27.83 3.39 -20.88
C TYR A 241 26.98 4.10 -19.81
N LEU A 242 27.16 5.41 -19.63
CA LEU A 242 26.33 6.22 -18.75
C LEU A 242 24.88 6.30 -19.28
N ALA A 243 24.68 6.45 -20.59
CA ALA A 243 23.35 6.45 -21.22
C ALA A 243 22.60 5.14 -20.95
N VAL A 244 23.25 4.01 -21.23
CA VAL A 244 22.68 2.67 -20.94
C VAL A 244 22.41 2.51 -19.44
N GLY A 245 23.30 3.00 -18.58
CA GLY A 245 23.14 2.97 -17.13
C GLY A 245 21.92 3.77 -16.65
N ILE A 246 21.69 4.95 -17.20
CA ILE A 246 20.53 5.80 -16.86
C ILE A 246 19.23 5.19 -17.39
N GLU A 247 19.20 4.67 -18.61
CA GLU A 247 18.00 4.00 -19.14
C GLU A 247 17.64 2.74 -18.32
N THR A 248 18.64 2.00 -17.87
CA THR A 248 18.43 0.85 -16.96
C THR A 248 17.95 1.33 -15.59
N LEU A 249 18.44 2.48 -15.12
CA LEU A 249 17.97 3.10 -13.88
C LEU A 249 16.52 3.59 -14.01
N TYR A 250 16.12 4.07 -15.20
CA TYR A 250 14.75 4.47 -15.50
C TYR A 250 13.81 3.27 -15.55
N ALA A 251 14.22 2.16 -16.17
CA ALA A 251 13.49 0.90 -16.07
C ALA A 251 13.36 0.43 -14.61
N THR A 252 14.41 0.63 -13.80
CA THR A 252 14.38 0.34 -12.36
C THR A 252 13.42 1.26 -11.60
N SER A 253 13.31 2.54 -11.95
CA SER A 253 12.36 3.47 -11.31
C SER A 253 10.92 3.15 -11.67
N LEU A 254 10.64 2.74 -12.90
CA LEU A 254 9.31 2.28 -13.31
C LEU A 254 8.90 1.00 -12.57
N ALA A 255 9.82 0.03 -12.45
CA ALA A 255 9.58 -1.18 -11.68
C ALA A 255 9.34 -0.89 -10.20
N HIS A 256 10.12 0.03 -9.63
CA HIS A 256 9.94 0.47 -8.24
C HIS A 256 8.59 1.17 -8.02
N SER A 257 8.22 2.10 -8.90
CA SER A 257 6.92 2.79 -8.84
C SER A 257 5.74 1.83 -8.96
N MET A 258 5.85 0.81 -9.83
CA MET A 258 4.84 -0.23 -9.99
C MET A 258 4.73 -1.12 -8.76
N ALA A 259 5.86 -1.55 -8.20
CA ALA A 259 5.90 -2.42 -7.03
C ALA A 259 5.37 -1.74 -5.75
N HIS A 260 5.40 -0.40 -5.69
CA HIS A 260 4.99 0.39 -4.53
C HIS A 260 3.72 1.21 -4.78
N ASP A 261 2.98 0.92 -5.85
CA ASP A 261 1.68 1.56 -6.17
C ASP A 261 1.73 3.10 -6.22
N ARG A 262 2.88 3.67 -6.62
CA ARG A 262 3.07 5.13 -6.66
C ARG A 262 2.34 5.80 -7.82
N ILE A 263 2.18 5.07 -8.92
CA ILE A 263 1.57 5.53 -10.17
C ILE A 263 0.65 4.41 -10.66
N SER A 264 -0.44 4.80 -11.32
CA SER A 264 -1.39 3.86 -11.89
C SER A 264 -0.73 2.84 -12.83
N PRO A 265 -1.07 1.53 -12.74
CA PRO A 265 -0.53 0.48 -13.60
C PRO A 265 -0.64 0.76 -15.10
N GLU A 266 -1.73 1.40 -15.52
CA GLU A 266 -2.00 1.74 -16.91
C GLU A 266 -0.96 2.72 -17.45
N LYS A 267 -0.61 3.76 -16.68
CA LYS A 267 0.40 4.75 -17.04
C LYS A 267 1.79 4.15 -17.07
N ILE A 268 2.15 3.34 -16.07
CA ILE A 268 3.45 2.65 -16.06
C ILE A 268 3.57 1.73 -17.28
N THR A 269 2.51 0.99 -17.62
CA THR A 269 2.51 0.10 -18.78
C THR A 269 2.69 0.87 -20.09
N ALA A 270 2.08 2.04 -20.24
CA ALA A 270 2.29 2.91 -21.39
C ALA A 270 3.76 3.40 -21.49
N LEU A 271 4.36 3.81 -20.37
CA LEU A 271 5.76 4.24 -20.31
C LEU A 271 6.74 3.08 -20.55
N VAL A 272 6.46 1.89 -20.05
CA VAL A 272 7.28 0.69 -20.32
C VAL A 272 7.22 0.33 -21.80
N ASN A 273 6.07 0.51 -22.47
CA ASN A 273 5.92 0.21 -23.88
C ASN A 273 6.79 1.09 -24.80
N SER A 274 7.17 2.29 -24.38
CA SER A 274 8.09 3.16 -25.13
C SER A 274 9.57 2.86 -24.90
N LEU A 275 9.92 2.01 -23.93
CA LEU A 275 11.30 1.62 -23.66
C LEU A 275 11.92 0.74 -24.77
N PRO A 276 13.24 0.83 -25.00
CA PRO A 276 13.95 -0.13 -25.85
C PRO A 276 13.90 -1.56 -25.26
N SER A 277 14.01 -2.57 -26.12
CA SER A 277 13.77 -3.98 -25.74
C SER A 277 14.63 -4.48 -24.58
N TYR A 278 15.87 -4.01 -24.43
CA TYR A 278 16.71 -4.39 -23.30
C TYR A 278 16.25 -3.76 -21.99
N ALA A 279 15.79 -2.51 -22.01
CA ALA A 279 15.29 -1.81 -20.83
C ALA A 279 13.94 -2.38 -20.37
N LYS A 280 13.09 -2.84 -21.30
CA LYS A 280 11.87 -3.61 -20.96
C LYS A 280 12.19 -4.89 -20.18
N LYS A 281 13.19 -5.64 -20.64
CA LYS A 281 13.64 -6.85 -19.96
C LYS A 281 14.23 -6.55 -18.57
N GLU A 282 14.95 -5.44 -18.44
CA GLU A 282 15.43 -4.99 -17.12
C GLU A 282 14.28 -4.59 -16.20
N TYR A 283 13.25 -3.89 -16.70
CA TYR A 283 12.02 -3.61 -15.93
C TYR A 283 11.39 -4.90 -15.39
N GLU A 284 11.17 -5.90 -16.25
CA GLU A 284 10.60 -7.20 -15.87
C GLU A 284 11.46 -7.88 -14.78
N ASN A 285 12.77 -7.97 -15.00
CA ASN A 285 13.70 -8.57 -14.04
C ASN A 285 13.70 -7.85 -12.68
N LYS A 286 13.62 -6.51 -12.68
CA LYS A 286 13.59 -5.70 -11.46
C LYS A 286 12.27 -5.83 -10.74
N LEU A 287 11.16 -5.82 -11.46
CA LEU A 287 9.82 -6.01 -10.90
C LEU A 287 9.69 -7.40 -10.26
N ASP A 288 10.17 -8.44 -10.95
CA ASP A 288 10.21 -9.81 -10.42
C ASP A 288 11.11 -9.92 -9.17
N GLY A 289 12.27 -9.25 -9.19
CA GLY A 289 13.22 -9.22 -8.08
C GLY A 289 12.77 -8.38 -6.88
N MET A 290 11.95 -7.37 -7.11
CA MET A 290 11.26 -6.60 -6.06
C MET A 290 10.10 -7.40 -5.46
N GLY A 291 9.65 -8.44 -6.17
CA GLY A 291 8.60 -9.33 -5.74
C GLY A 291 7.26 -8.63 -5.73
N GLY A 292 6.25 -9.24 -6.35
CA GLY A 292 4.85 -9.04 -5.96
C GLY A 292 4.57 -9.56 -4.54
N LYS A 293 5.36 -9.10 -3.56
CA LYS A 293 5.17 -9.22 -2.11
C LYS A 293 5.71 -7.94 -1.47
N ALA A 294 4.77 -7.23 -0.87
CA ALA A 294 4.92 -5.94 -0.27
C ALA A 294 6.13 -5.78 0.68
N GLU A 295 6.58 -4.52 0.71
CA GLU A 295 7.19 -3.76 1.83
C GLU A 295 8.71 -3.49 1.78
N SER A 296 9.05 -2.27 1.34
CA SER A 296 9.69 -1.31 2.25
C SER A 296 8.89 0.00 2.27
N VAL A 297 7.81 0.00 3.05
CA VAL A 297 7.03 1.20 3.35
C VAL A 297 7.82 2.01 4.39
N VAL A 298 8.02 3.31 4.14
CA VAL A 298 8.30 4.30 5.20
C VAL A 298 7.29 4.04 6.30
N ILE A 299 7.66 3.48 7.45
CA ILE A 299 6.70 3.02 8.47
C ILE A 299 5.77 4.20 8.83
N PRO A 300 4.52 4.27 8.32
CA PRO A 300 3.55 5.12 8.97
C PRO A 300 3.36 4.50 10.35
N GLU A 301 3.18 5.34 11.36
CA GLU A 301 2.76 4.86 12.68
C GLU A 301 1.65 3.80 12.50
N ALA A 302 1.78 2.65 13.18
CA ALA A 302 0.89 1.53 12.97
C ALA A 302 -0.58 1.99 13.01
N GLU A 303 -1.37 1.62 11.99
CA GLU A 303 -2.80 1.85 12.03
C GLU A 303 -3.38 0.98 13.15
N HIS A 304 -3.87 1.65 14.19
CA HIS A 304 -4.61 1.02 15.26
C HIS A 304 -6.10 1.11 14.96
N PHE A 305 -6.80 0.00 15.19
CA PHE A 305 -8.25 -0.05 15.12
C PHE A 305 -8.81 0.01 16.54
N TYR A 306 -9.50 1.11 16.85
CA TYR A 306 -10.13 1.31 18.15
C TYR A 306 -11.65 1.33 17.99
N LEU A 307 -12.32 0.54 18.83
CA LEU A 307 -13.74 0.67 19.08
C LEU A 307 -13.95 1.59 20.28
N ILE A 308 -14.56 2.74 20.04
CA ILE A 308 -14.76 3.79 21.05
C ILE A 308 -16.21 3.75 21.47
N HIS A 309 -16.47 3.24 22.66
CA HIS A 309 -17.77 3.31 23.30
C HIS A 309 -17.92 4.71 23.89
N ALA A 310 -18.90 5.46 23.42
CA ALA A 310 -19.14 6.84 23.84
C ALA A 310 -20.59 7.03 24.31
N LYS A 311 -20.80 8.09 25.10
CA LYS A 311 -22.11 8.58 25.51
C LYS A 311 -22.31 10.00 25.01
N GLN A 312 -23.43 10.24 24.35
CA GLN A 312 -23.88 11.59 24.03
C GLN A 312 -25.16 11.85 24.81
N PHE A 313 -25.24 12.99 25.48
CA PHE A 313 -26.48 13.41 26.15
C PHE A 313 -27.37 14.12 25.14
N SER A 314 -28.45 13.46 24.74
CA SER A 314 -29.51 14.06 23.93
C SER A 314 -30.72 14.28 24.81
N ARG A 315 -31.14 15.54 24.99
CA ARG A 315 -32.30 15.93 25.82
C ARG A 315 -32.26 15.39 27.26
N GLY A 316 -31.08 15.29 27.86
CA GLY A 316 -30.88 14.86 29.24
C GLY A 316 -30.75 13.34 29.44
N GLU A 317 -30.96 12.53 28.41
CA GLU A 317 -30.78 11.08 28.46
C GLU A 317 -29.44 10.68 27.82
N PRO A 318 -28.67 9.78 28.45
CA PRO A 318 -27.43 9.26 27.88
C PRO A 318 -27.74 8.26 26.75
N VAL A 319 -27.38 8.62 25.52
CA VAL A 319 -27.39 7.72 24.37
C VAL A 319 -26.01 7.09 24.23
N LEU A 320 -25.94 5.77 24.33
CA LEU A 320 -24.71 4.99 24.11
C LEU A 320 -24.55 4.72 22.61
N PHE A 321 -23.37 4.98 22.08
CA PHE A 321 -23.03 4.66 20.70
C PHE A 321 -21.57 4.21 20.62
N THR A 322 -21.25 3.50 19.54
CA THR A 322 -19.93 2.98 19.27
C THR A 322 -19.38 3.66 18.04
N ASN A 323 -18.19 4.27 18.16
CA ASN A 323 -17.49 4.87 17.04
C ASN A 323 -16.25 4.03 16.69
N GLU A 324 -16.05 3.79 15.41
CA GLU A 324 -14.87 3.08 14.91
C GLU A 324 -13.81 4.12 14.53
N PHE A 325 -12.59 3.95 15.06
CA PHE A 325 -11.45 4.77 14.68
C PHE A 325 -10.39 3.87 14.02
N VAL A 326 -9.97 4.26 12.83
CA VAL A 326 -8.84 3.65 12.11
C VAL A 326 -7.82 4.74 11.86
N GLY A 327 -6.63 4.61 12.44
CA GLY A 327 -5.59 5.60 12.25
C GLY A 327 -4.41 5.37 13.17
N THR A 328 -3.43 6.28 13.12
CA THR A 328 -2.21 6.14 13.90
C THR A 328 -2.44 6.38 15.39
N GLU A 329 -1.51 5.96 16.26
CA GLU A 329 -1.62 6.21 17.70
C GLU A 329 -1.65 7.72 18.02
N ARG A 330 -0.93 8.54 17.23
CA ARG A 330 -0.97 10.00 17.35
C ARG A 330 -2.33 10.56 16.98
N ALA A 331 -2.88 10.17 15.83
CA ALA A 331 -4.21 10.60 15.39
C ALA A 331 -5.31 10.15 16.35
N PHE A 332 -5.14 8.98 16.99
CA PHE A 332 -6.06 8.50 18.02
C PHE A 332 -6.01 9.35 19.30
N LYS A 333 -4.82 9.78 19.73
CA LYS A 333 -4.68 10.68 20.89
C LYS A 333 -5.32 12.04 20.62
N GLU A 334 -5.14 12.58 19.42
CA GLU A 334 -5.80 13.81 18.98
C GLU A 334 -7.33 13.65 18.96
N TYR A 335 -7.84 12.54 18.40
CA TYR A 335 -9.25 12.21 18.43
C TYR A 335 -9.79 12.11 19.87
N LEU A 336 -9.08 11.46 20.79
CA LEU A 336 -9.52 11.35 22.18
C LEU A 336 -9.53 12.68 22.94
N ASP A 337 -8.66 13.62 22.59
CA ASP A 337 -8.64 14.93 23.24
C ASP A 337 -9.89 15.75 22.92
N ASP A 338 -10.44 15.61 21.71
CA ASP A 338 -11.69 16.25 21.30
C ASP A 338 -12.95 15.57 21.89
N TYR A 339 -12.91 14.25 22.13
CA TYR A 339 -14.07 13.46 22.59
C TYR A 339 -14.02 13.03 24.06
N LYS A 340 -12.97 13.40 24.81
CA LYS A 340 -12.69 13.00 26.21
C LYS A 340 -13.87 13.01 27.19
N PRO A 341 -14.81 13.99 27.16
CA PRO A 341 -15.96 14.00 28.06
C PRO A 341 -17.00 12.90 27.79
N GLN A 342 -16.98 12.35 26.57
CA GLN A 342 -18.00 11.45 26.02
C GLN A 342 -17.53 9.99 25.96
N VAL A 343 -16.22 9.73 25.95
CA VAL A 343 -15.66 8.37 25.88
C VAL A 343 -15.86 7.61 27.19
N LEU A 344 -16.43 6.40 27.10
CA LEU A 344 -16.66 5.48 28.21
C LEU A 344 -15.67 4.33 28.24
N LYS A 345 -15.33 3.77 27.08
CA LYS A 345 -14.42 2.63 26.95
C LYS A 345 -13.78 2.65 25.57
N ILE A 346 -12.51 2.27 25.52
CA ILE A 346 -11.77 2.07 24.28
C ILE A 346 -11.38 0.59 24.22
N GLU A 347 -11.68 -0.06 23.11
CA GLU A 347 -11.28 -1.43 22.83
C GLU A 347 -10.31 -1.44 21.65
N LEU A 348 -9.09 -1.92 21.88
CA LEU A 348 -8.13 -2.15 20.80
C LEU A 348 -8.46 -3.49 20.14
N PHE A 349 -8.70 -3.45 18.83
CA PHE A 349 -8.88 -4.66 18.04
C PHE A 349 -7.54 -5.20 17.54
N GLN A 350 -7.42 -6.53 17.50
CA GLN A 350 -6.20 -7.17 17.01
C GLN A 350 -6.06 -6.93 15.49
N PRO A 351 -4.85 -6.64 14.98
CA PRO A 351 -4.60 -6.32 13.57
C PRO A 351 -5.16 -7.37 12.57
N GLU A 352 -5.24 -8.62 13.01
CA GLU A 352 -5.73 -9.76 12.24
C GLU A 352 -7.21 -9.62 11.78
N PHE A 353 -8.01 -8.80 12.46
CA PHE A 353 -9.42 -8.57 12.14
C PHE A 353 -9.67 -7.38 11.20
N VAL A 354 -8.65 -6.58 10.92
CA VAL A 354 -8.78 -5.35 10.09
C VAL A 354 -9.16 -5.70 8.66
N LYS A 355 -8.53 -6.72 8.07
CA LYS A 355 -8.77 -7.13 6.69
C LYS A 355 -10.18 -7.72 6.49
N PRO A 356 -10.65 -8.69 7.30
CA PRO A 356 -12.03 -9.15 7.25
C PRO A 356 -13.06 -8.03 7.43
N HIS A 357 -12.84 -7.09 8.35
CA HIS A 357 -13.75 -5.96 8.57
C HIS A 357 -13.88 -5.04 7.35
N ARG A 358 -12.75 -4.70 6.70
CA ARG A 358 -12.74 -3.91 5.46
C ARG A 358 -13.52 -4.61 4.33
N GLU A 359 -13.36 -5.91 4.19
CA GLU A 359 -14.08 -6.68 3.17
C GLU A 359 -15.59 -6.76 3.47
N ILE A 360 -15.99 -6.88 4.74
CA ILE A 360 -17.40 -6.82 5.16
C ILE A 360 -18.04 -5.48 4.79
N GLU A 361 -17.39 -4.36 5.10
CA GLU A 361 -17.93 -3.03 4.76
C GLU A 361 -18.01 -2.81 3.25
N LYS A 362 -16.99 -3.22 2.47
CA LYS A 362 -17.03 -3.17 1.01
C LYS A 362 -18.25 -3.92 0.45
N ILE A 363 -18.51 -5.14 0.95
CA ILE A 363 -19.64 -5.96 0.51
C ILE A 363 -20.97 -5.30 0.85
N ILE A 364 -21.11 -4.75 2.07
CA ILE A 364 -22.33 -4.06 2.50
C ILE A 364 -22.60 -2.83 1.65
N VAL A 365 -21.59 -1.99 1.40
CA VAL A 365 -21.72 -0.78 0.58
C VAL A 365 -22.06 -1.14 -0.87
N ALA A 366 -21.34 -2.10 -1.45
CA ALA A 366 -21.60 -2.57 -2.82
C ALA A 366 -23.00 -3.18 -2.98
N TYR A 367 -23.48 -3.90 -1.95
CA TYR A 367 -24.82 -4.47 -1.93
C TYR A 367 -25.92 -3.39 -1.82
N LYS A 368 -25.75 -2.41 -0.92
CA LYS A 368 -26.68 -1.28 -0.76
C LYS A 368 -26.78 -0.41 -2.01
N ASN A 369 -25.65 -0.20 -2.69
CA ASN A 369 -25.58 0.68 -3.85
C ASN A 369 -25.83 -0.03 -5.19
N HIS A 370 -25.99 -1.37 -5.19
CA HIS A 370 -26.18 -2.18 -6.40
C HIS A 370 -25.03 -2.10 -7.42
N THR A 371 -23.79 -1.81 -6.97
CA THR A 371 -22.65 -1.50 -7.84
C THR A 371 -21.58 -2.61 -7.92
N GLY A 372 -21.69 -3.69 -7.13
CA GLY A 372 -20.67 -4.75 -7.06
C GLY A 372 -20.93 -6.01 -7.91
N ASN A 373 -19.86 -6.72 -8.29
CA ASN A 373 -19.95 -8.05 -8.90
C ASN A 373 -20.41 -9.10 -7.86
N LYS A 374 -21.61 -9.64 -8.04
CA LYS A 374 -22.22 -10.60 -7.12
C LYS A 374 -21.44 -11.90 -6.95
N GLU A 375 -20.74 -12.35 -8.00
CA GLU A 375 -19.94 -13.58 -7.94
C GLU A 375 -18.68 -13.39 -7.09
N GLN A 376 -18.02 -12.23 -7.21
CA GLN A 376 -16.85 -11.88 -6.39
C GLN A 376 -17.23 -11.61 -4.93
N MET A 377 -18.37 -10.96 -4.69
CA MET A 377 -18.91 -10.80 -3.34
C MET A 377 -19.20 -12.17 -2.71
N LEU A 378 -19.83 -13.08 -3.45
CA LEU A 378 -20.12 -14.44 -3.01
C LEU A 378 -18.83 -15.23 -2.69
N GLU A 379 -17.81 -15.14 -3.54
CA GLU A 379 -16.51 -15.78 -3.32
C GLU A 379 -15.80 -15.24 -2.08
N THR A 380 -15.85 -13.92 -1.88
CA THR A 380 -15.27 -13.25 -0.70
C THR A 380 -15.96 -13.69 0.59
N VAL A 381 -17.31 -13.70 0.62
CA VAL A 381 -18.06 -14.20 1.78
C VAL A 381 -17.80 -15.69 2.04
N LYS A 382 -17.60 -16.51 1.01
CA LYS A 382 -17.23 -17.93 1.17
C LYS A 382 -15.83 -18.11 1.77
N GLY A 383 -14.94 -17.14 1.60
CA GLY A 383 -13.60 -17.11 2.19
C GLY A 383 -13.55 -16.61 3.63
N PHE A 384 -14.67 -16.15 4.19
CA PHE A 384 -14.74 -15.66 5.57
C PHE A 384 -14.69 -16.81 6.58
N ASP A 385 -13.95 -16.58 7.66
CA ASP A 385 -13.99 -17.45 8.84
C ASP A 385 -15.28 -17.23 9.65
N GLU A 386 -15.50 -18.06 10.68
CA GLU A 386 -16.73 -17.98 11.49
C GLU A 386 -16.89 -16.63 12.20
N LYS A 387 -15.80 -15.95 12.57
CA LYS A 387 -15.86 -14.65 13.27
C LYS A 387 -16.25 -13.52 12.30
N ALA A 388 -15.69 -13.53 11.10
CA ALA A 388 -16.03 -12.60 10.04
C ALA A 388 -17.47 -12.80 9.56
N LEU A 389 -17.96 -14.05 9.48
CA LEU A 389 -19.35 -14.35 9.18
C LEU A 389 -20.31 -13.82 10.26
N VAL A 390 -20.00 -14.02 11.55
CA VAL A 390 -20.80 -13.46 12.65
C VAL A 390 -20.80 -11.93 12.62
N ARG A 391 -19.67 -11.30 12.31
CA ARG A 391 -19.58 -9.84 12.18
C ARG A 391 -20.39 -9.32 10.98
N LEU A 392 -20.35 -10.02 9.85
CA LEU A 392 -21.19 -9.71 8.69
C LEU A 392 -22.68 -9.79 9.06
N GLU A 393 -23.09 -10.80 9.84
CA GLU A 393 -24.48 -10.91 10.35
C GLU A 393 -24.86 -9.71 11.22
N ASP A 394 -24.01 -9.34 12.17
CA ASP A 394 -24.24 -8.18 13.04
C ASP A 394 -24.33 -6.88 12.23
N ARG A 395 -23.45 -6.69 11.24
CA ARG A 395 -23.45 -5.49 10.40
C ARG A 395 -24.62 -5.42 9.43
N LEU A 396 -25.02 -6.54 8.83
CA LEU A 396 -26.26 -6.60 8.04
C LEU A 396 -27.46 -6.17 8.88
N LYS A 397 -27.51 -6.60 10.15
CA LYS A 397 -28.57 -6.21 11.08
C LYS A 397 -28.51 -4.73 11.47
N ASP A 398 -27.32 -4.19 11.74
CA ASP A 398 -27.11 -2.77 12.05
C ASP A 398 -27.57 -1.86 10.89
N GLU A 399 -27.35 -2.32 9.64
CA GLU A 399 -27.75 -1.60 8.42
C GLU A 399 -29.20 -1.88 7.98
N GLY A 400 -29.95 -2.69 8.73
CA GLY A 400 -31.34 -3.03 8.42
C GLY A 400 -31.51 -3.92 7.19
N ILE A 401 -30.50 -4.68 6.80
CA ILE A 401 -30.51 -5.60 5.64
C ILE A 401 -30.99 -6.98 6.10
N ASP A 402 -32.03 -7.52 5.47
CA ASP A 402 -32.49 -8.88 5.74
C ASP A 402 -31.46 -9.92 5.26
N GLN A 403 -30.93 -10.70 6.20
CA GLN A 403 -29.91 -11.71 5.95
C GLN A 403 -30.31 -12.72 4.88
N LYS A 404 -31.56 -13.22 4.90
CA LYS A 404 -32.02 -14.22 3.93
C LYS A 404 -32.14 -13.64 2.53
N LYS A 405 -32.58 -12.39 2.43
CA LYS A 405 -32.63 -11.65 1.18
C LYS A 405 -31.21 -11.45 0.61
N PHE A 406 -30.27 -11.01 1.45
CA PHE A 406 -28.87 -10.86 1.08
C PHE A 406 -28.25 -12.17 0.57
N GLU A 407 -28.45 -13.28 1.28
CA GLU A 407 -27.99 -14.61 0.85
C GLU A 407 -28.60 -15.03 -0.51
N ASN A 408 -29.91 -14.84 -0.68
CA ASN A 408 -30.61 -15.23 -1.92
C ASN A 408 -30.15 -14.39 -3.11
N ASP A 409 -29.95 -13.09 -2.90
CA ASP A 409 -29.54 -12.14 -3.93
C ASP A 409 -28.11 -12.39 -4.43
N LEU A 410 -27.23 -12.88 -3.55
CA LEU A 410 -25.86 -13.29 -3.89
C LEU A 410 -25.80 -14.69 -4.50
N ASN A 411 -26.69 -15.61 -4.12
CA ASN A 411 -26.67 -17.00 -4.59
C ASN A 411 -27.15 -17.20 -6.04
N GLY A 412 -28.02 -16.33 -6.56
CA GLY A 412 -28.51 -16.42 -7.94
C GLY A 412 -29.08 -17.81 -8.33
N LYS A 413 -28.83 -18.26 -9.58
CA LYS A 413 -29.25 -19.58 -10.13
C LYS A 413 -28.21 -20.71 -9.95
N GLN A 414 -27.14 -20.50 -9.19
CA GLN A 414 -26.03 -21.45 -9.11
C GLN A 414 -26.30 -22.63 -8.16
N SER A 415 -25.69 -23.78 -8.43
CA SER A 415 -25.90 -25.06 -7.72
C SER A 415 -25.24 -25.15 -6.33
N ASN A 416 -24.26 -24.28 -6.02
CA ASN A 416 -23.54 -24.25 -4.74
C ASN A 416 -23.95 -23.05 -3.87
N LYS A 417 -25.03 -23.24 -3.11
CA LYS A 417 -25.67 -22.21 -2.26
C LYS A 417 -24.81 -21.83 -1.04
N LEU A 418 -24.59 -20.53 -0.85
CA LEU A 418 -24.22 -19.92 0.43
C LEU A 418 -25.27 -20.28 1.48
N LYS A 419 -24.82 -20.76 2.64
CA LYS A 419 -25.62 -20.87 3.85
C LYS A 419 -24.81 -20.23 4.97
N MET A 420 -25.20 -19.05 5.41
CA MET A 420 -24.66 -18.52 6.66
C MET A 420 -25.30 -19.31 7.81
N CYS A 421 -24.52 -19.57 8.86
CA CYS A 421 -24.97 -20.45 9.94
C CYS A 421 -26.09 -19.79 10.75
N TYR A 422 -27.14 -20.55 11.09
CA TYR A 422 -28.08 -20.13 12.13
C TYR A 422 -27.34 -19.99 13.47
N ALA A 423 -26.86 -18.79 13.80
CA ALA A 423 -26.52 -18.44 15.17
C ALA A 423 -27.83 -18.29 15.94
N HIS A 424 -28.34 -19.40 16.48
CA HIS A 424 -29.26 -19.35 17.61
C HIS A 424 -28.66 -18.42 18.67
N GLN A 425 -29.42 -17.38 19.01
CA GLN A 425 -29.22 -16.52 20.16
C GLN A 425 -28.65 -17.32 21.34
N LYS A 426 -27.35 -17.18 21.58
CA LYS A 426 -26.79 -17.40 22.90
C LYS A 426 -26.13 -16.10 23.31
N LYS A 427 -26.80 -15.41 24.23
CA LYS A 427 -26.18 -14.44 25.13
C LYS A 427 -24.91 -15.08 25.69
N ILE A 428 -23.75 -14.74 25.13
CA ILE A 428 -22.48 -14.96 25.82
C ILE A 428 -22.36 -13.76 26.74
N ASN A 429 -22.52 -14.04 28.03
CA ASN A 429 -22.35 -13.08 29.11
C ASN A 429 -20.89 -12.58 29.07
N PRO A 430 -20.59 -11.28 29.03
CA PRO A 430 -19.24 -10.74 28.83
C PRO A 430 -18.38 -10.77 30.11
N LYS A 431 -18.49 -11.84 30.91
CA LYS A 431 -17.61 -12.07 32.05
C LYS A 431 -16.72 -13.26 31.73
N GLU A 432 -15.41 -13.00 31.79
CA GLU A 432 -14.28 -13.94 31.78
C GLU A 432 -13.77 -14.37 30.39
N ARG A 433 -13.03 -13.48 29.72
CA ARG A 433 -11.82 -13.90 28.99
C ARG A 433 -10.61 -13.61 29.88
N TYR A 434 -10.14 -14.64 30.57
CA TYR A 434 -8.83 -14.64 31.20
C TYR A 434 -7.77 -14.52 30.11
N ILE A 435 -6.95 -13.47 30.14
CA ILE A 435 -5.67 -13.44 29.44
C ILE A 435 -4.77 -14.42 30.21
N MET A 436 -4.62 -15.65 29.72
CA MET A 436 -3.67 -16.59 30.32
C MET A 436 -2.25 -16.17 29.97
N ASN A 437 -1.39 -16.12 30.99
CA ASN A 437 0.05 -15.91 30.84
C ASN A 437 0.64 -17.05 29.96
N LYS A 438 1.61 -16.76 29.09
CA LYS A 438 2.24 -17.74 28.17
C LYS A 438 2.82 -18.96 28.89
N ASP A 439 3.35 -18.75 30.10
CA ASP A 439 3.82 -19.86 30.95
C ASP A 439 2.66 -20.74 31.44
N THR A 440 1.53 -20.14 31.78
CA THR A 440 0.32 -20.87 32.19
C THR A 440 -0.22 -21.71 31.03
N GLU A 441 -0.23 -21.17 29.81
CA GLU A 441 -0.62 -21.91 28.61
C GLU A 441 0.34 -23.07 28.31
N LYS A 442 1.66 -22.84 28.41
CA LYS A 442 2.68 -23.90 28.23
C LYS A 442 2.49 -25.02 29.24
N ASP A 443 2.28 -24.69 30.51
CA ASP A 443 2.09 -25.67 31.58
C ASP A 443 0.83 -26.50 31.37
N GLU A 444 -0.25 -25.88 30.90
CA GLU A 444 -1.47 -26.59 30.53
C GLU A 444 -1.25 -27.52 29.34
N ILE A 445 -0.52 -27.08 28.31
CA ILE A 445 -0.20 -27.92 27.15
C ILE A 445 0.62 -29.15 27.56
N VAL A 446 1.64 -28.97 28.40
CA VAL A 446 2.47 -30.10 28.88
C VAL A 446 1.64 -31.05 29.72
N LYS A 447 0.80 -30.54 30.63
CA LYS A 447 -0.13 -31.37 31.43
C LYS A 447 -1.12 -32.13 30.55
N ASP A 448 -1.65 -31.50 29.50
CA ASP A 448 -2.54 -32.16 28.56
C ASP A 448 -1.79 -33.32 27.88
N ILE A 449 -0.56 -33.11 27.41
CA ILE A 449 0.28 -34.14 26.77
C ILE A 449 0.55 -35.32 27.71
N GLU A 450 0.92 -35.04 28.96
CA GLU A 450 1.13 -36.07 30.00
C GLU A 450 -0.16 -36.84 30.31
N SER A 451 -1.29 -36.13 30.38
CA SER A 451 -2.60 -36.74 30.61
C SER A 451 -3.06 -37.63 29.46
N MET A 452 -2.58 -37.35 28.24
CA MET A 452 -2.80 -38.19 27.05
C MET A 452 -1.87 -39.41 26.99
N GLY A 453 -1.00 -39.58 27.99
CA GLY A 453 -0.10 -40.75 28.08
C GLY A 453 1.16 -40.62 27.24
N ALA A 454 1.65 -39.40 27.02
CA ALA A 454 2.91 -39.15 26.31
C ALA A 454 3.80 -38.19 27.10
N TYR A 455 5.07 -38.11 26.70
CA TYR A 455 6.03 -37.15 27.20
C TYR A 455 6.85 -36.57 26.02
N LEU A 456 7.52 -35.44 26.27
CA LEU A 456 8.29 -34.73 25.25
C LEU A 456 9.79 -34.98 25.41
N VAL A 457 10.48 -35.29 24.32
CA VAL A 457 11.94 -35.41 24.28
C VAL A 457 12.52 -34.43 23.26
N VAL A 458 13.44 -33.59 23.70
CA VAL A 458 14.11 -32.61 22.83
C VAL A 458 15.45 -33.16 22.34
N LYS A 459 15.69 -33.09 21.03
CA LYS A 459 16.96 -33.47 20.38
C LYS A 459 17.40 -32.40 19.38
N ASN A 460 18.69 -32.39 19.05
CA ASN A 460 19.20 -31.60 17.94
C ASN A 460 18.61 -32.11 16.62
N GLY A 461 18.04 -31.20 15.83
CA GLY A 461 17.55 -31.46 14.48
C GLY A 461 18.59 -31.09 13.42
N ARG A 462 18.16 -31.11 12.15
CA ARG A 462 18.97 -30.62 11.02
C ARG A 462 18.68 -29.15 10.74
N PHE A 463 19.66 -28.43 10.19
CA PHE A 463 19.53 -27.06 9.70
C PHE A 463 19.02 -26.06 10.75
N ASP A 464 19.79 -25.81 11.82
CA ASP A 464 19.47 -24.83 12.87
C ASP A 464 18.08 -25.00 13.52
N ASN A 465 17.63 -26.24 13.69
CA ASN A 465 16.39 -26.57 14.36
C ASN A 465 16.63 -27.56 15.50
N LEU A 466 15.82 -27.44 16.56
CA LEU A 466 15.60 -28.46 17.57
C LEU A 466 14.35 -29.26 17.19
N SER A 467 14.38 -30.57 17.47
CA SER A 467 13.24 -31.47 17.28
C SER A 467 12.66 -31.84 18.63
N ILE A 468 11.37 -31.60 18.79
CA ILE A 468 10.59 -32.01 19.96
C ILE A 468 9.84 -33.27 19.55
N LEU A 469 10.26 -34.40 20.10
CA LEU A 469 9.66 -35.71 19.87
C LEU A 469 8.53 -35.93 20.87
N ILE A 470 7.42 -36.47 20.41
CA ILE A 470 6.28 -36.88 21.22
C ILE A 470 6.37 -38.38 21.37
N ILE A 471 6.65 -38.86 22.58
CA ILE A 471 6.88 -40.28 22.87
C ILE A 471 5.76 -40.79 23.77
N SER A 472 5.17 -41.93 23.44
CA SER A 472 4.16 -42.58 24.29
C SER A 472 4.78 -43.06 25.61
N LYS A 473 3.96 -43.38 26.60
CA LYS A 473 4.42 -44.05 27.84
C LYS A 473 5.08 -45.42 27.61
N ASP A 474 4.86 -46.03 26.45
CA ASP A 474 5.46 -47.30 26.05
C ASP A 474 6.73 -47.11 25.19
N ASP A 475 7.29 -45.90 25.18
CA ASP A 475 8.49 -45.49 24.43
C ASP A 475 8.37 -45.50 22.90
N ASP A 476 7.14 -45.53 22.38
CA ASP A 476 6.89 -45.40 20.95
C ASP A 476 6.89 -43.94 20.48
N LEU A 477 7.57 -43.67 19.36
CA LEU A 477 7.54 -42.36 18.73
C LEU A 477 6.17 -42.11 18.06
N ILE A 478 5.40 -41.16 18.59
CA ILE A 478 4.10 -40.76 18.06
C ILE A 478 4.26 -39.73 16.93
N GLY A 479 5.21 -38.81 17.08
CA GLY A 479 5.46 -37.75 16.11
C GLY A 479 6.58 -36.81 16.54
N SER A 480 6.85 -35.81 15.72
CA SER A 480 7.86 -34.79 16.01
C SER A 480 7.47 -33.44 15.45
N VAL A 481 7.76 -32.38 16.19
CA VAL A 481 7.68 -30.99 15.73
C VAL A 481 9.06 -30.35 15.75
N LYS A 482 9.22 -29.24 15.03
CA LYS A 482 10.49 -28.51 14.96
C LYS A 482 10.32 -27.11 15.51
N THR A 483 11.35 -26.61 16.16
CA THR A 483 11.47 -25.22 16.61
C THR A 483 12.89 -24.74 16.30
N PRO A 484 13.11 -23.47 15.89
CA PRO A 484 14.44 -22.99 15.55
C PRO A 484 15.39 -23.04 16.75
N SER A 485 16.63 -23.51 16.54
CA SER A 485 17.72 -23.40 17.53
C SER A 485 18.44 -22.05 17.47
N LYS A 486 18.17 -21.27 16.42
CA LYS A 486 18.72 -19.94 16.20
C LYS A 486 17.70 -19.07 15.47
N MET A 487 17.40 -17.90 16.02
CA MET A 487 16.48 -16.94 15.41
C MET A 487 17.09 -15.54 15.39
N LYS A 488 16.81 -14.80 14.32
CA LYS A 488 17.23 -13.40 14.21
C LYS A 488 16.21 -12.54 14.94
N GLU A 489 16.64 -11.81 15.95
CA GLU A 489 15.83 -10.79 16.61
C GLU A 489 16.19 -9.44 16.00
N ALA A 490 15.19 -8.73 15.46
CA ALA A 490 15.37 -7.36 15.00
C ALA A 490 15.33 -6.45 16.23
N TYR A 491 16.49 -6.08 16.74
CA TYR A 491 16.58 -5.08 17.80
C TYR A 491 16.51 -3.68 17.18
N ASN A 492 15.63 -2.83 17.72
CA ASN A 492 15.37 -1.47 17.27
C ASN A 492 16.63 -0.72 16.81
N GLY A 493 16.58 -0.14 15.61
CA GLY A 493 17.55 0.83 15.14
C GLY A 493 18.96 0.27 14.92
N ASN A 494 19.19 -0.26 13.72
CA ASN A 494 20.48 -0.38 13.04
C ASN A 494 21.73 -0.19 13.93
N LYS A 495 22.26 -1.27 14.54
CA LYS A 495 23.73 -1.51 14.62
C LYS A 495 24.20 -2.83 15.22
N TYR A 496 23.36 -3.69 15.79
CA TYR A 496 23.80 -5.03 16.22
C TYR A 496 22.79 -6.13 15.89
N ARG A 497 23.25 -7.15 15.17
CA ARG A 497 22.48 -8.38 14.91
C ARG A 497 22.59 -9.26 16.15
N LYS A 498 21.58 -9.25 17.02
CA LYS A 498 21.50 -10.24 18.10
C LYS A 498 20.83 -11.49 17.53
N PHE A 499 21.55 -12.60 17.58
CA PHE A 499 20.97 -13.90 17.34
C PHE A 499 20.58 -14.48 18.69
N ASP A 500 19.31 -14.81 18.84
CA ASP A 500 18.89 -15.65 19.94
C ASP A 500 19.19 -17.09 19.58
N TYR A 501 19.93 -17.75 20.47
CA TYR A 501 20.27 -19.15 20.34
C TYR A 501 19.54 -19.91 21.42
N ARG A 502 19.01 -21.07 21.05
CA ARG A 502 18.41 -22.02 21.97
C ARG A 502 19.03 -23.40 21.78
N ARG A 503 19.46 -23.99 22.88
CA ARG A 503 19.99 -25.35 22.96
C ARG A 503 18.91 -26.32 23.44
N VAL A 504 19.21 -27.61 23.37
CA VAL A 504 18.33 -28.67 23.85
C VAL A 504 18.01 -28.50 25.33
N GLU A 505 19.01 -28.15 26.13
CA GLU A 505 18.91 -27.96 27.58
C GLU A 505 17.95 -26.81 27.92
N ASP A 506 18.03 -25.70 27.18
CA ASP A 506 17.15 -24.54 27.40
C ASP A 506 15.66 -24.91 27.20
N VAL A 507 15.34 -25.70 26.17
CA VAL A 507 13.96 -26.18 25.96
C VAL A 507 13.55 -27.14 27.08
N LYS A 508 14.43 -28.04 27.51
CA LYS A 508 14.13 -28.97 28.61
C LYS A 508 13.82 -28.21 29.89
N ASP A 509 14.62 -27.20 30.22
CA ASP A 509 14.39 -26.37 31.40
C ASP A 509 13.05 -25.62 31.32
N ILE A 510 12.64 -25.14 30.13
CA ILE A 510 11.32 -24.53 29.93
C ILE A 510 10.17 -25.55 30.10
N LEU A 511 10.33 -26.75 29.54
CA LEU A 511 9.30 -27.80 29.64
C LEU A 511 9.13 -28.29 31.08
N GLU A 512 10.23 -28.43 31.82
CA GLU A 512 10.27 -28.81 33.24
C GLU A 512 9.89 -27.66 34.19
N GLY A 513 9.63 -26.46 33.68
CA GLY A 513 9.26 -25.29 34.48
C GLY A 513 10.41 -24.67 35.28
N LYS A 514 11.66 -25.02 34.96
CA LYS A 514 12.88 -24.42 35.52
C LYS A 514 13.21 -23.06 34.89
N SER A 515 12.68 -22.80 33.69
CA SER A 515 12.80 -21.54 32.96
C SER A 515 11.44 -21.11 32.40
N GLN A 516 11.25 -19.80 32.22
CA GLN A 516 10.02 -19.21 31.70
C GLN A 516 10.14 -18.87 30.21
N LEU A 517 9.02 -18.87 29.50
CA LEU A 517 8.92 -18.33 28.14
C LEU A 517 8.97 -16.80 28.20
N THR A 518 9.78 -16.18 27.34
CA THR A 518 9.82 -14.73 27.17
C THR A 518 8.99 -14.27 25.98
N ASP A 519 8.94 -12.96 25.73
CA ASP A 519 8.33 -12.38 24.54
C ASP A 519 9.20 -12.46 23.28
N SER A 520 10.36 -13.14 23.35
CA SER A 520 11.25 -13.30 22.20
C SER A 520 10.60 -14.09 21.05
N PRO A 521 10.94 -13.79 19.78
CA PRO A 521 10.45 -14.53 18.62
C PRO A 521 10.76 -16.03 18.68
N ILE A 522 11.90 -16.39 19.27
CA ILE A 522 12.32 -17.78 19.42
C ILE A 522 11.44 -18.51 20.44
N ASP A 523 10.99 -17.87 21.53
CA ASP A 523 10.04 -18.45 22.50
C ASP A 523 8.62 -18.55 21.93
N HIS A 524 8.19 -17.57 21.13
CA HIS A 524 6.93 -17.66 20.42
C HIS A 524 6.90 -18.89 19.48
N SER A 525 7.99 -19.12 18.76
CA SER A 525 8.14 -20.31 17.89
C SER A 525 8.10 -21.64 18.67
N LEU A 526 8.56 -21.66 19.92
CA LEU A 526 8.45 -22.84 20.80
C LEU A 526 7.01 -23.05 21.28
N SER A 527 6.31 -21.98 21.68
CA SER A 527 4.89 -22.04 22.04
C SER A 527 4.03 -22.64 20.92
N LEU A 528 4.24 -22.20 19.66
CA LEU A 528 3.55 -22.76 18.49
C LEU A 528 3.88 -24.24 18.27
N ALA A 529 5.14 -24.64 18.41
CA ALA A 529 5.54 -26.04 18.30
C ALA A 529 4.86 -26.92 19.37
N LEU A 530 4.70 -26.43 20.59
CA LEU A 530 4.01 -27.16 21.66
C LEU A 530 2.51 -27.31 21.40
N LYS A 531 1.85 -26.27 20.87
CA LYS A 531 0.46 -26.36 20.41
C LYS A 531 0.29 -27.43 19.32
N GLU A 532 1.18 -27.42 18.33
CA GLU A 532 1.19 -28.43 17.28
C GLU A 532 1.44 -29.84 17.83
N ALA A 533 2.36 -30.00 18.79
CA ALA A 533 2.65 -31.29 19.43
C ALA A 533 1.41 -31.85 20.15
N ARG A 534 0.68 -31.00 20.88
CA ARG A 534 -0.59 -31.38 21.51
C ARG A 534 -1.63 -31.83 20.48
N SER A 535 -1.75 -31.12 19.36
CA SER A 535 -2.68 -31.47 18.27
C SER A 535 -2.32 -32.80 17.58
N ILE A 536 -1.03 -33.06 17.33
CA ILE A 536 -0.55 -34.35 16.80
C ILE A 536 -0.99 -35.50 17.72
N LEU A 537 -0.79 -35.31 19.02
CA LEU A 537 -1.12 -36.34 20.00
C LEU A 537 -2.62 -36.56 20.11
N LEU A 538 -3.43 -35.50 20.14
CA LEU A 538 -4.89 -35.63 20.19
C LEU A 538 -5.45 -36.38 18.97
N ALA A 539 -4.94 -36.08 17.76
CA ALA A 539 -5.31 -36.79 16.54
C ALA A 539 -4.86 -38.27 16.56
N TYR A 540 -3.65 -38.55 17.09
CA TYR A 540 -3.18 -39.91 17.30
C TYR A 540 -4.09 -40.66 18.27
N SER A 541 -4.45 -40.03 19.39
CA SER A 541 -5.25 -40.66 20.44
C SER A 541 -6.67 -40.97 19.99
N TYR A 542 -7.27 -40.11 19.17
CA TYR A 542 -8.54 -40.40 18.53
C TYR A 542 -8.42 -41.58 17.56
N LYS A 543 -7.45 -41.55 16.63
CA LYS A 543 -7.29 -42.60 15.62
C LYS A 543 -7.09 -43.98 16.23
N ASN A 544 -6.23 -44.05 17.23
CA ASN A 544 -5.83 -45.30 17.87
C ASN A 544 -6.70 -45.65 19.08
N LYS A 545 -7.71 -44.84 19.39
CA LYS A 545 -8.63 -45.01 20.53
C LYS A 545 -7.90 -45.18 21.87
N THR A 546 -6.77 -44.48 22.03
CA THR A 546 -5.97 -44.55 23.27
C THR A 546 -6.55 -43.69 24.38
N LEU A 547 -7.52 -42.83 24.08
CA LEU A 547 -8.26 -42.02 25.06
C LEU A 547 -9.78 -42.14 24.87
N PRO A 548 -10.55 -42.08 25.97
CA PRO A 548 -12.00 -41.93 25.90
C PRO A 548 -12.40 -40.64 25.19
N MET A 549 -13.53 -40.68 24.46
CA MET A 549 -14.02 -39.52 23.69
C MET A 549 -14.28 -38.28 24.56
N ASP A 550 -14.73 -38.49 25.80
CA ASP A 550 -14.93 -37.39 26.75
C ASP A 550 -13.62 -36.67 27.07
N LYS A 551 -12.50 -37.40 27.19
CA LYS A 551 -11.19 -36.81 27.44
C LYS A 551 -10.64 -36.09 26.21
N ILE A 552 -10.87 -36.64 25.01
CA ILE A 552 -10.54 -35.99 23.75
C ILE A 552 -11.28 -34.65 23.62
N LYS A 553 -12.56 -34.62 23.97
CA LYS A 553 -13.38 -33.41 23.97
C LYS A 553 -12.96 -32.41 25.03
N GLU A 554 -12.66 -32.87 26.25
CA GLU A 554 -12.15 -32.01 27.33
C GLU A 554 -10.89 -31.27 26.88
N ILE A 555 -9.89 -31.99 26.38
CA ILE A 555 -8.61 -31.42 25.94
C ILE A 555 -8.81 -30.51 24.74
N GLY A 556 -9.52 -30.99 23.71
CA GLY A 556 -9.73 -30.18 22.51
C GLY A 556 -10.58 -28.93 22.78
N SER A 557 -11.46 -28.92 23.79
CA SER A 557 -12.20 -27.70 24.17
C SER A 557 -11.32 -26.55 24.67
N LYS A 558 -10.05 -26.82 25.00
CA LYS A 558 -9.03 -25.83 25.36
C LYS A 558 -8.23 -25.32 24.15
N PHE A 559 -8.55 -25.77 22.94
CA PHE A 559 -7.80 -25.40 21.75
C PHE A 559 -8.19 -23.99 21.30
N ASP A 560 -7.18 -23.16 21.09
CA ASP A 560 -7.31 -21.90 20.38
C ASP A 560 -7.36 -22.15 18.86
N ASP A 561 -7.67 -21.12 18.09
CA ASP A 561 -7.79 -21.19 16.62
C ASP A 561 -6.54 -21.83 15.98
N ARG A 562 -5.35 -21.54 16.52
CA ARG A 562 -4.09 -22.10 16.01
C ARG A 562 -3.95 -23.59 16.31
N SER A 563 -4.31 -24.04 17.52
CA SER A 563 -4.32 -25.46 17.87
C SER A 563 -5.36 -26.24 17.05
N ILE A 564 -6.51 -25.63 16.74
CA ILE A 564 -7.56 -26.21 15.86
C ILE A 564 -7.01 -26.40 14.45
N PHE A 565 -6.38 -25.37 13.88
CA PHE A 565 -5.74 -25.47 12.56
C PHE A 565 -4.74 -26.64 12.50
N TYR A 566 -3.87 -26.78 13.50
CA TYR A 566 -2.97 -27.93 13.57
C TYR A 566 -3.71 -29.25 13.70
N LEU A 567 -4.79 -29.30 14.48
CA LEU A 567 -5.57 -30.52 14.66
C LEU A 567 -6.20 -30.98 13.35
N GLU A 568 -6.81 -30.07 12.58
CA GLU A 568 -7.38 -30.38 11.26
C GLU A 568 -6.34 -30.94 10.30
N ASP A 569 -5.17 -30.30 10.19
CA ASP A 569 -4.07 -30.78 9.36
C ASP A 569 -3.65 -32.20 9.77
N ARG A 570 -3.54 -32.46 11.08
CA ARG A 570 -3.14 -33.76 11.60
C ARG A 570 -4.20 -34.84 11.44
N LEU A 571 -5.48 -34.51 11.58
CA LEU A 571 -6.59 -35.43 11.29
C LEU A 571 -6.57 -35.83 9.81
N ARG A 572 -6.44 -34.85 8.89
CA ARG A 572 -6.33 -35.09 7.45
C ARG A 572 -5.13 -35.96 7.10
N SER A 573 -3.95 -35.67 7.65
CA SER A 573 -2.72 -36.45 7.43
C SER A 573 -2.85 -37.92 7.88
N LYS A 574 -3.77 -38.19 8.81
CA LYS A 574 -4.07 -39.52 9.32
C LYS A 574 -5.27 -40.19 8.63
N ASN A 575 -5.79 -39.60 7.55
CA ASN A 575 -6.99 -40.03 6.81
C ASN A 575 -8.25 -40.07 7.68
N ILE A 576 -8.42 -39.08 8.55
CA ILE A 576 -9.59 -38.92 9.40
C ILE A 576 -10.38 -37.72 8.89
N SER A 577 -11.66 -37.92 8.59
CA SER A 577 -12.57 -36.83 8.23
C SER A 577 -12.81 -35.93 9.43
N THR A 578 -12.64 -34.62 9.25
CA THR A 578 -12.95 -33.62 10.28
C THR A 578 -14.43 -33.66 10.66
N ASP A 579 -15.33 -33.94 9.71
CA ASP A 579 -16.76 -34.09 9.95
C ASP A 579 -17.08 -35.32 10.81
N ASP A 580 -16.37 -36.43 10.60
CA ASP A 580 -16.58 -37.65 11.38
C ASP A 580 -16.03 -37.46 12.81
N PHE A 581 -14.86 -36.83 12.94
CA PHE A 581 -14.29 -36.44 14.22
C PHE A 581 -15.23 -35.53 15.01
N GLN A 582 -15.76 -34.48 14.36
CA GLN A 582 -16.68 -33.53 14.97
C GLN A 582 -18.01 -34.19 15.35
N ARG A 583 -18.53 -35.10 14.51
CA ARG A 583 -19.74 -35.88 14.79
C ARG A 583 -19.57 -36.76 16.01
N ASP A 584 -18.42 -37.41 16.16
CA ASP A 584 -18.14 -38.29 17.30
C ASP A 584 -17.97 -37.53 18.61
N ILE A 585 -17.30 -36.37 18.58
CA ILE A 585 -17.22 -35.46 19.72
C ILE A 585 -18.61 -34.98 20.14
N ASN A 586 -19.48 -34.65 19.19
CA ASN A 586 -20.82 -34.14 19.46
C ASN A 586 -21.77 -35.18 20.08
N LYS A 587 -21.46 -36.48 20.02
CA LYS A 587 -22.27 -37.54 20.67
C LYS A 587 -22.08 -37.63 22.19
N THR A 588 -21.04 -36.99 22.74
CA THR A 588 -20.74 -37.02 24.17
C THR A 588 -21.58 -35.99 24.95
N LYS A 589 -22.08 -36.37 26.14
CA LYS A 589 -23.05 -35.59 26.93
C LYS A 589 -22.50 -34.34 27.63
N GLN A 590 -21.19 -34.06 27.56
CA GLN A 590 -20.59 -32.89 28.22
C GLN A 590 -20.90 -31.56 27.50
N SER A 591 -21.08 -30.50 28.30
CA SER A 591 -21.51 -29.16 27.90
C SER A 591 -20.46 -28.31 27.17
N ASN A 592 -19.19 -28.70 27.21
CA ASN A 592 -18.10 -27.96 26.56
C ASN A 592 -18.06 -28.32 25.08
N LYS A 593 -18.41 -27.37 24.20
CA LYS A 593 -18.41 -27.61 22.75
C LYS A 593 -17.01 -27.35 22.18
N LEU A 594 -16.28 -28.42 21.90
CA LEU A 594 -15.23 -28.40 20.88
C LEU A 594 -15.91 -28.33 19.52
N LYS A 595 -15.61 -27.30 18.74
CA LYS A 595 -16.09 -27.12 17.37
C LYS A 595 -14.87 -26.97 16.47
N ILE A 596 -14.77 -27.88 15.52
CA ILE A 596 -13.78 -27.94 14.45
C ILE A 596 -14.53 -27.72 13.14
#